data_AF-A0A1V4QK40-F1
#
_entry.id   AF-A0A1V4QK40-F1
#
_cell.length_a   1.000
_cell.length_b   1.000
_cell.length_c   1.000
_cell.angle_alpha   90.00
_cell.angle_beta   90.00
_cell.angle_gamma   90.00
#
_symmetry.space_group_name_H-M   'P 1'
#
loop_
_entity.id
_entity.type
_entity.pdbx_description
1 polymer ?
#
loop_
_entity_poly.entity_id
_entity_poly.type
_entity_poly.pdbx_seq_one_letter_code
_entity_poly.pdbx_strand_id
1 'polypeptide(L)'
;MDLEKARQVLGLGVRATRKDIQAAYRRAARRWHPDNAAPDSLEAHHARMQEINEAYHLILRYLENYVYHLAEPSTPEDNYQSWWHDHFGQDVLWETDKSSRPRRKSAKRRQS
;
A
#
# COMPACT_ATOMS: atom_id res chain seq x y z
N MET A 1 12.79 16.98 16.27
CA MET A 1 12.89 15.71 15.51
C MET A 1 12.17 15.93 14.18
N ASP A 2 12.77 15.53 13.05
CA ASP A 2 12.18 15.71 11.72
C ASP A 2 11.78 14.37 11.11
N LEU A 3 10.96 14.36 10.06
CA LEU A 3 10.43 13.13 9.45
C LEU A 3 11.53 12.18 8.93
N GLU A 4 12.57 12.74 8.29
CA GLU A 4 13.70 11.96 7.79
C GLU A 4 14.47 11.30 8.94
N LYS A 5 14.74 12.03 10.02
CA LYS A 5 15.40 11.49 11.21
C LYS A 5 14.53 10.41 11.87
N ALA A 6 13.22 10.65 12.01
CA ALA A 6 12.29 9.68 12.59
C ALA A 6 12.27 8.35 11.79
N ARG A 7 12.26 8.45 10.46
CA ARG A 7 12.34 7.29 9.56
C ARG A 7 13.64 6.50 9.77
N GLN A 8 14.77 7.19 9.88
CA GLN A 8 16.08 6.56 10.13
C GLN A 8 16.14 5.90 11.52
N VAL A 9 15.60 6.53 12.56
CA VAL A 9 15.53 5.96 13.93
C VAL A 9 14.75 4.64 13.95
N LEU A 10 13.65 4.55 13.20
CA LEU A 10 12.89 3.30 13.06
C LEU A 10 13.49 2.33 12.03
N GLY A 11 14.55 2.72 11.30
CA GLY A 11 15.16 1.91 10.25
C GLY A 11 14.22 1.67 9.05
N LEU A 12 13.36 2.64 8.74
CA LEU A 12 12.43 2.59 7.62
C LEU A 12 13.08 3.15 6.36
N GLY A 13 12.64 2.69 5.18
CA GLY A 13 12.95 3.32 3.89
C GLY A 13 12.03 4.52 3.61
N VAL A 14 12.31 5.31 2.55
CA VAL A 14 11.48 6.46 2.12
C VAL A 14 10.03 6.05 1.85
N ARG A 15 9.83 4.79 1.46
CA ARG A 15 8.52 4.16 1.27
C ARG A 15 8.31 3.12 2.36
N ALA A 16 7.25 3.27 3.13
CA ALA A 16 6.84 2.31 4.16
C ALA A 16 5.32 2.33 4.31
N THR A 17 4.72 1.17 4.52
CA THR A 17 3.30 1.08 4.87
C THR A 17 3.09 1.27 6.36
N ARG A 18 1.84 1.53 6.79
CA ARG A 18 1.49 1.58 8.22
C ARG A 18 1.87 0.29 8.96
N LYS A 19 1.76 -0.86 8.30
CA LYS A 19 2.18 -2.16 8.86
C LYS A 19 3.69 -2.22 9.07
N ASP A 20 4.47 -1.70 8.13
CA ASP A 20 5.93 -1.66 8.23
C ASP A 20 6.38 -0.74 9.36
N ILE A 21 5.76 0.43 9.49
CA ILE A 21 6.02 1.38 10.56
C ILE A 21 5.78 0.74 11.94
N GLN A 22 4.63 0.07 12.11
CA GLN A 22 4.31 -0.63 13.36
C GLN A 22 5.27 -1.80 13.63
N ALA A 23 5.64 -2.57 12.60
CA ALA A 23 6.57 -3.67 12.74
C ALA A 23 7.98 -3.18 13.13
N ALA A 24 8.44 -2.08 12.52
CA ALA A 24 9.70 -1.43 12.83
C ALA A 24 9.73 -0.93 14.27
N TYR A 25 8.68 -0.24 14.71
CA TYR A 25 8.51 0.19 16.10
C TYR A 25 8.60 -0.99 17.08
N ARG A 26 7.82 -2.07 16.85
CA ARG A 26 7.85 -3.25 17.72
C ARG A 26 9.25 -3.89 17.79
N ARG A 27 9.97 -3.97 16.67
CA ARG A 27 11.35 -4.51 16.64
C ARG A 27 12.30 -3.62 17.43
N ALA A 28 12.21 -2.30 17.25
CA ALA A 28 13.07 -1.34 17.95
C ALA A 28 12.77 -1.33 19.46
N ALA A 29 11.49 -1.30 19.84
CA ALA A 29 11.06 -1.35 21.23
C ALA A 29 11.52 -2.63 21.92
N ARG A 30 11.40 -3.79 21.27
CA ARG A 30 11.90 -5.06 21.83
C ARG A 30 13.42 -5.05 22.05
N ARG A 31 14.19 -4.37 21.18
CA ARG A 31 15.64 -4.27 21.31
C ARG A 31 16.07 -3.36 22.45
N TRP A 32 15.41 -2.21 22.58
CA TRP A 32 15.80 -1.14 23.50
C TRP A 32 14.93 -1.07 24.75
N HIS A 33 14.08 -2.07 25.01
CA HIS A 33 13.26 -2.11 26.22
C HIS A 33 14.15 -2.04 27.46
N PRO A 34 13.80 -1.22 28.48
CA PRO A 34 14.58 -1.12 29.71
C PRO A 34 14.74 -2.47 30.42
N ASP A 35 13.73 -3.36 30.34
CA ASP A 35 13.82 -4.72 30.90
C ASP A 35 14.92 -5.59 30.27
N ASN A 36 15.37 -5.25 29.06
CA ASN A 36 16.46 -5.96 28.38
C ASN A 36 17.83 -5.29 28.60
N ALA A 37 17.87 -4.18 29.35
CA ALA A 37 19.09 -3.43 29.62
C ALA A 37 19.88 -4.06 30.77
N ALA A 38 21.21 -4.13 30.60
CA ALA A 38 22.09 -4.34 31.75
C ALA A 38 22.07 -3.09 32.65
N PRO A 39 22.33 -3.20 33.97
CA PRO A 39 22.29 -2.08 34.91
C PRO A 39 23.09 -0.85 34.44
N ASP A 40 24.27 -1.07 33.87
CA ASP A 40 25.17 0.00 33.40
C ASP A 40 24.70 0.67 32.09
N SER A 41 23.70 0.08 31.42
CA SER A 41 23.16 0.53 30.13
C SER A 41 21.70 0.99 30.19
N LEU A 42 21.09 1.00 31.39
CA LEU A 42 19.68 1.33 31.57
C LEU A 42 19.34 2.72 31.03
N GLU A 43 20.17 3.72 31.31
CA GLU A 43 19.97 5.08 30.80
C GLU A 43 20.08 5.16 29.27
N ALA A 44 21.00 4.41 28.68
CA ALA A 44 21.15 4.38 27.22
C ALA A 44 19.92 3.73 26.55
N HIS A 45 19.39 2.66 27.15
CA HIS A 45 18.15 2.03 26.70
C HIS A 45 16.95 2.97 26.85
N HIS A 46 16.85 3.67 27.98
CA HIS A 46 15.78 4.63 28.24
C HIS A 46 15.79 5.78 27.24
N ALA A 47 16.96 6.41 27.02
CA ALA A 47 17.15 7.47 26.04
C ALA A 47 16.81 6.99 24.61
N ARG A 48 17.23 5.77 24.23
CA ARG A 48 16.88 5.20 22.92
C ARG A 48 15.42 4.89 22.77
N MET A 49 14.77 4.35 23.81
CA MET A 49 13.34 4.09 23.78
C MET A 49 12.55 5.38 23.62
N GLN A 50 12.95 6.45 24.32
CA GLN A 50 12.32 7.75 24.17
C GLN A 50 12.43 8.28 22.74
N GLU A 51 13.62 8.20 22.13
CA GLU A 51 13.81 8.61 20.73
C GLU A 51 12.97 7.79 19.74
N ILE A 52 12.83 6.48 19.97
CA ILE A 52 11.97 5.58 19.18
C ILE A 52 10.50 5.98 19.29
N ASN A 53 10.04 6.29 20.50
CA ASN A 53 8.66 6.74 20.74
C ASN A 53 8.38 8.07 20.04
N GLU A 54 9.28 9.05 20.19
CA GLU A 54 9.18 10.34 19.50
C GLU A 54 9.13 10.18 17.97
N ALA A 55 9.98 9.31 17.41
CA ALA A 55 9.98 9.00 15.98
C ALA A 55 8.63 8.44 15.51
N TYR A 56 8.11 7.45 16.25
CA TYR A 56 6.86 6.78 15.92
C TYR A 56 5.66 7.73 15.96
N HIS A 57 5.55 8.54 17.02
CA HIS A 57 4.47 9.52 17.15
C HIS A 57 4.52 10.59 16.06
N LEU A 58 5.72 11.07 15.70
CA LEU A 58 5.87 12.05 14.63
C LEU A 58 5.40 11.51 13.28
N ILE A 59 5.78 10.27 12.93
CA ILE A 59 5.35 9.62 11.69
C ILE A 59 3.84 9.40 11.69
N LEU A 60 3.24 8.95 12.80
CA LEU A 60 1.78 8.80 12.88
C LEU A 60 1.06 10.13 12.70
N ARG A 61 1.52 11.20 13.35
CA ARG A 61 0.95 12.54 13.21
C ARG A 61 1.03 13.03 11.76
N TYR A 62 2.14 12.76 11.09
CA TYR A 62 2.30 13.08 9.66
C TYR A 62 1.27 12.35 8.79
N LEU A 63 1.03 11.06 9.05
CA LEU A 63 0.04 10.27 8.32
C LEU A 63 -1.40 10.71 8.62
N GLU A 64 -1.70 11.07 9.86
CA GLU A 64 -3.04 11.50 10.30
C GLU A 64 -3.40 12.90 9.76
N ASN A 65 -2.41 13.78 9.65
CA ASN A 65 -2.60 15.14 9.12
C ASN A 65 -2.48 15.21 7.59
N TYR A 66 -2.37 14.08 6.90
CA TYR A 66 -2.31 14.08 5.44
C TYR A 66 -3.65 14.55 4.86
N VAL A 67 -3.65 15.72 4.23
CA VAL A 67 -4.84 16.34 3.66
C VAL A 67 -5.23 15.60 2.39
N TYR A 68 -6.38 14.93 2.43
CA TYR A 68 -6.97 14.33 1.24
C TYR A 68 -7.66 15.42 0.41
N HIS A 69 -7.25 15.57 -0.85
CA HIS A 69 -7.99 16.36 -1.82
C HIS A 69 -9.22 15.56 -2.27
N LEU A 70 -10.35 15.77 -1.59
CA LEU A 70 -11.64 15.14 -1.88
C LEU A 70 -12.48 16.03 -2.82
N ALA A 71 -11.88 16.51 -3.91
CA ALA A 71 -12.59 17.27 -4.93
C ALA A 71 -12.93 16.36 -6.11
N GLU A 72 -14.13 16.53 -6.67
CA GLU A 72 -14.41 15.97 -7.99
C GLU A 72 -13.43 16.59 -9.01
N PRO A 73 -12.92 15.80 -9.95
CA PRO A 73 -12.07 16.32 -11.01
C PRO A 73 -12.84 17.41 -11.74
N SER A 74 -12.40 18.66 -11.59
CA SER A 74 -13.07 19.83 -12.17
C SER A 74 -12.77 19.98 -13.66
N THR A 75 -11.79 19.24 -14.17
CA THR A 75 -11.38 19.25 -15.56
C THR A 75 -11.66 17.90 -16.24
N PRO A 76 -12.02 17.89 -17.54
CA PRO A 76 -12.14 16.66 -18.31
C PRO A 76 -10.84 15.85 -18.37
N GLU A 77 -9.67 16.48 -18.26
CA GLU A 77 -8.37 15.79 -18.22
C GLU A 77 -8.18 14.95 -16.95
N ASP A 78 -8.75 15.38 -15.81
CA ASP A 78 -8.76 14.63 -14.56
C ASP A 78 -9.94 13.63 -14.47
N ASN A 79 -10.88 13.71 -15.42
CA ASN A 79 -12.00 12.79 -15.51
C ASN A 79 -11.57 11.48 -16.15
N TYR A 80 -11.32 10.46 -15.31
CA TYR A 80 -11.04 9.09 -15.73
C TYR A 80 -12.00 8.57 -16.81
N GLN A 81 -13.28 8.94 -16.76
CA GLN A 81 -14.25 8.53 -17.78
C GLN A 81 -13.95 9.16 -19.15
N SER A 82 -13.56 10.44 -19.20
CA SER A 82 -13.22 11.10 -20.47
C SER A 82 -11.91 10.57 -21.05
N TRP A 83 -10.87 10.38 -20.23
CA TRP A 83 -9.62 9.74 -20.66
C TRP A 83 -9.84 8.30 -21.14
N TRP A 84 -10.68 7.53 -20.43
CA TRP A 84 -11.04 6.17 -20.84
C TRP A 84 -11.84 6.14 -22.14
N HIS A 85 -12.78 7.06 -22.32
CA HIS A 85 -13.54 7.21 -23.57
C HIS A 85 -12.65 7.62 -24.76
N ASP A 86 -11.69 8.53 -24.57
CA ASP A 86 -10.80 8.99 -25.64
C ASP A 86 -9.73 7.94 -26.01
N HIS A 87 -9.20 7.20 -25.04
CA HIS A 87 -8.15 6.20 -25.29
C HIS A 87 -8.66 4.79 -25.58
N PHE A 88 -9.85 4.42 -25.08
CA PHE A 88 -10.41 3.06 -25.22
C PHE A 88 -11.84 3.02 -25.75
N GLY A 89 -12.54 4.16 -25.86
CA GLY A 89 -13.94 4.20 -26.28
C GLY A 89 -14.19 3.96 -27.78
N GLN A 90 -13.14 3.95 -28.61
CA GLN A 90 -13.25 3.61 -30.04
C GLN A 90 -12.83 2.17 -30.39
N ASP A 91 -12.25 1.41 -29.46
CA ASP A 91 -11.88 0.00 -29.71
C ASP A 91 -12.66 -0.94 -28.78
N VAL A 92 -13.94 -1.15 -29.13
CA VAL A 92 -14.66 -2.35 -28.72
C VAL A 92 -14.11 -3.53 -29.52
N LEU A 93 -12.89 -3.95 -29.20
CA LEU A 93 -12.32 -5.22 -29.65
C LEU A 93 -12.43 -6.27 -28.53
N TRP A 94 -13.58 -6.29 -27.88
CA TRP A 94 -14.05 -7.42 -27.08
C TRP A 94 -15.36 -7.99 -27.64
N GLU A 95 -15.53 -7.99 -28.96
CA GLU A 95 -16.33 -9.04 -29.60
C GLU A 95 -15.39 -10.01 -30.31
N THR A 96 -15.17 -11.17 -29.68
CA THR A 96 -15.38 -12.50 -30.29
C THR A 96 -14.78 -13.58 -29.39
N ASP A 97 -15.62 -14.26 -28.61
CA ASP A 97 -15.78 -15.70 -28.84
C ASP A 97 -17.08 -16.20 -28.19
N LYS A 98 -18.19 -15.94 -28.88
CA LYS A 98 -19.42 -16.72 -28.73
C LYS A 98 -19.90 -17.13 -30.13
N SER A 99 -19.18 -18.01 -30.81
CA SER A 99 -19.76 -19.07 -31.66
C SER A 99 -18.73 -19.65 -32.62
N SER A 100 -18.03 -20.70 -32.19
CA SER A 100 -17.44 -21.68 -33.13
C SER A 100 -17.32 -23.05 -32.47
N ARG A 101 -18.45 -23.65 -32.10
CA ARG A 101 -18.54 -25.12 -31.99
C ARG A 101 -19.01 -25.66 -33.34
N PRO A 102 -18.21 -26.49 -34.05
CA PRO A 102 -18.64 -27.06 -35.31
C PRO A 102 -19.83 -28.00 -35.08
N ARG A 103 -20.93 -27.78 -35.82
CA ARG A 103 -22.07 -28.71 -35.89
C ARG A 103 -21.57 -30.05 -36.45
N ARG A 104 -21.43 -31.07 -35.59
CA ARG A 104 -21.34 -32.47 -36.03
C ARG A 104 -22.66 -32.82 -36.72
N LYS A 105 -22.61 -33.03 -38.04
CA LYS A 105 -23.68 -33.70 -38.79
C LYS A 105 -23.70 -35.17 -38.37
N SER A 106 -24.59 -35.53 -37.45
CA SER A 106 -24.90 -36.94 -37.16
C SER A 106 -25.74 -37.48 -38.32
N ALA A 107 -25.11 -38.26 -39.19
CA ALA A 107 -25.75 -38.97 -40.27
C ALA A 107 -26.84 -39.91 -39.73
N LYS A 108 -28.05 -39.74 -40.26
CA LYS A 108 -29.16 -40.67 -40.12
C LYS A 108 -28.77 -41.99 -40.79
N ARG A 109 -28.60 -43.05 -40.01
CA ARG A 109 -28.51 -44.42 -40.54
C ARG A 109 -29.63 -45.26 -39.93
N ARG A 110 -30.33 -45.92 -40.86
CA ARG A 110 -31.67 -46.48 -40.76
C ARG A 110 -31.70 -47.71 -39.85
N GLN A 111 -32.89 -47.93 -39.31
CA GLN A 111 -33.39 -49.19 -38.78
C GLN A 111 -33.12 -50.34 -39.76
N SER A 112 -32.70 -51.48 -39.22
CA SER A 112 -33.23 -52.83 -39.47
C SER A 112 -32.60 -53.79 -38.47
#